data_AF-A0A6J2U7W2-F1
#
_entry.id   AF-A0A6J2U7W2-F1
#
_cell.length_a   1.000
_cell.length_b   1.000
_cell.length_c   1.000
_cell.angle_alpha   90.00
_cell.angle_beta   90.00
_cell.angle_gamma   90.00
#
_symmetry.space_group_name_H-M   'P 1'
#
loop_
_entity.id
_entity.type
_entity.pdbx_description
1 polymer ?
#
loop_
_entity_poly.entity_id
_entity_poly.type
_entity_poly.pdbx_seq_one_letter_code
_entity_poly.pdbx_strand_id
1 'polypeptide(L)'
;MYTLLSRQVAVQQLRLLSYRWFSKAPKISRPPPKLPTTPSNTPHPPKDPPDEGYAPFSMDHESFVAPPFMNPAAFRQFSSTDEKLGPGASKSEPYKNPEYFAYHRFSFTEMQNQALELRNDRRSAGGVQAVPEEEEEEEEDSGTDVETLQKLVEECEAQIKQQAQDIEEAKRKAAEEEERRKAQEEECRKAQRAAKKAAKEKAKREKLEQEEAERKAMEECLRKAKEEEKRKAEEKALKKAMEECLKKEQEAKLKAEEEAEKKFIEECLQNLRLEAKKKAERRAKRRAERKRKEDERKMKEQNCEAVEHKEEKCDAQNKKEDKCDEQEKPPNSNDD
;
A
#
# COMPACT_ATOMS: atom_id res chain seq x y z
N MET A 1 53.67 -53.45 58.33
CA MET A 1 54.36 -52.23 57.83
C MET A 1 54.94 -52.52 56.46
N TYR A 2 54.82 -51.57 55.52
CA TYR A 2 55.32 -51.59 54.13
C TYR A 2 54.64 -52.67 53.26
N THR A 3 53.67 -52.35 52.38
CA THR A 3 53.96 -52.07 50.95
C THR A 3 52.72 -51.54 50.17
N LEU A 4 51.94 -50.58 50.68
CA LEU A 4 50.77 -50.06 49.93
C LEU A 4 50.66 -48.54 49.77
N LEU A 5 51.72 -47.77 50.04
CA LEU A 5 51.72 -46.31 49.87
C LEU A 5 52.50 -45.78 48.64
N SER A 6 52.99 -46.63 47.74
CA SER A 6 53.91 -46.17 46.66
C SER A 6 53.31 -46.12 45.24
N ARG A 7 51.98 -46.06 45.09
CA ARG A 7 51.35 -45.94 43.75
C ARG A 7 50.63 -44.63 43.45
N GLN A 8 50.53 -43.69 44.40
CA GLN A 8 49.79 -42.45 44.18
C GLN A 8 50.64 -41.21 43.82
N VAL A 9 51.97 -41.30 43.86
CA VAL A 9 52.83 -40.15 43.52
C VAL A 9 53.28 -40.15 42.04
N ALA A 10 53.16 -41.26 41.31
CA ALA A 10 53.69 -41.35 39.94
C ALA A 10 52.74 -40.81 38.84
N VAL A 11 51.46 -40.55 39.13
CA VAL A 11 50.49 -40.14 38.08
C VAL A 11 50.41 -38.61 37.91
N GLN A 12 50.89 -37.83 38.88
CA GLN A 12 50.84 -36.36 38.77
C GLN A 12 51.99 -35.73 37.97
N GLN A 13 53.13 -36.40 37.79
CA GLN A 13 54.25 -35.81 37.03
C GLN A 13 54.19 -36.03 35.51
N LEU A 14 53.35 -36.94 35.00
CA LEU A 14 53.19 -37.15 33.55
C LEU A 14 52.14 -36.24 32.88
N ARG A 15 51.38 -35.44 33.65
CA ARG A 15 50.38 -34.50 33.10
C ARG A 15 50.92 -33.11 32.75
N LEU A 16 52.14 -32.76 33.14
CA LEU A 16 52.72 -31.44 32.86
C LEU A 16 53.60 -31.38 31.59
N LEU A 17 53.88 -32.51 30.94
CA LEU A 17 54.71 -32.57 29.73
C LEU A 17 53.91 -32.68 28.42
N SER A 18 52.61 -32.96 28.46
CA SER A 18 51.78 -33.10 27.25
C SER A 18 51.17 -31.78 26.73
N TYR A 19 51.19 -30.70 27.51
CA TYR A 19 50.61 -29.41 27.11
C TYR A 19 51.56 -28.47 26.35
N ARG A 20 52.80 -28.88 26.08
CA ARG A 20 53.80 -28.03 25.43
C ARG A 20 54.02 -28.33 23.93
N TRP A 21 53.28 -29.28 23.35
CA TRP A 21 53.55 -29.80 22.00
C TRP A 21 52.48 -29.50 20.94
N PHE A 22 51.53 -28.61 21.21
CA PHE A 22 50.47 -28.23 20.25
C PHE A 22 50.40 -26.73 19.95
N SER A 23 51.55 -26.02 19.93
CA SER A 23 51.56 -24.56 19.68
C SER A 23 52.23 -24.14 18.35
N LYS A 24 52.57 -25.08 17.46
CA LYS A 24 53.22 -24.77 16.17
C LYS A 24 52.50 -25.38 14.96
N ALA A 25 51.18 -25.27 14.90
CA ALA A 25 50.48 -25.42 13.63
C ALA A 25 50.62 -24.11 12.82
N PRO A 26 50.95 -24.15 11.51
CA PRO A 26 51.03 -22.96 10.68
C PRO A 26 49.65 -22.29 10.59
N LYS A 27 49.60 -21.00 10.93
CA LYS A 27 48.38 -20.18 10.82
C LYS A 27 48.02 -20.04 9.34
N ILE A 28 47.13 -20.90 8.84
CA ILE A 28 46.45 -20.65 7.58
C ILE A 28 45.57 -19.42 7.82
N SER A 29 46.01 -18.26 7.36
CA SER A 29 45.26 -17.01 7.45
C SER A 29 44.05 -17.08 6.51
N ARG A 30 42.97 -17.72 6.96
CA ARG A 30 41.68 -17.54 6.32
C ARG A 30 41.23 -16.11 6.64
N PRO A 31 40.87 -15.29 5.64
CA PRO A 31 40.28 -14.00 5.92
C PRO A 31 39.02 -14.21 6.77
N PRO A 32 38.78 -13.37 7.80
CA PRO A 32 37.62 -13.55 8.67
C PRO A 32 36.36 -13.50 7.79
N PRO A 33 35.40 -14.41 8.01
CA PRO A 33 34.13 -14.34 7.31
C PRO A 33 33.51 -12.98 7.61
N LYS A 34 33.17 -12.24 6.55
CA LYS A 34 32.47 -10.96 6.66
C LYS A 34 31.09 -11.26 7.23
N LEU A 35 30.95 -11.17 8.55
CA LEU A 35 29.65 -11.26 9.19
C LEU A 35 28.82 -10.05 8.71
N PRO A 36 27.61 -10.27 8.17
CA PRO A 36 26.73 -9.17 7.82
C PRO A 36 26.43 -8.34 9.09
N THR A 37 26.73 -7.05 9.05
CA THR A 37 26.49 -6.08 10.13
C THR A 37 25.02 -5.65 10.23
N THR A 38 24.15 -6.17 9.36
CA THR A 38 22.71 -5.95 9.46
C THR A 38 22.12 -6.93 10.46
N PRO A 39 21.40 -6.47 11.51
CA PRO A 39 20.64 -7.38 12.36
C PRO A 39 19.72 -8.20 11.45
N SER A 40 19.71 -9.53 11.62
CA SER A 40 18.91 -10.41 10.76
C SER A 40 17.44 -10.04 10.93
N ASN A 41 16.91 -9.26 9.99
CA ASN A 41 15.49 -8.88 9.92
C ASN A 41 14.65 -10.04 9.35
N THR A 42 14.99 -11.27 9.72
CA THR A 42 14.09 -12.41 9.55
C THR A 42 13.03 -12.24 10.63
N PRO A 43 11.74 -12.05 10.27
CA PRO A 43 10.68 -11.99 11.26
C PRO A 43 10.80 -13.25 12.11
N HIS A 44 11.08 -13.07 13.40
CA HIS A 44 11.05 -14.19 14.32
C HIS A 44 9.58 -14.63 14.37
N PRO A 45 9.27 -15.90 14.04
CA PRO A 45 7.92 -16.40 14.27
C PRO A 45 7.56 -16.14 15.74
N PRO A 46 6.27 -16.01 16.10
CA PRO A 46 5.85 -15.87 17.50
C PRO A 46 6.43 -17.04 18.30
N LYS A 47 7.57 -16.78 18.95
CA LYS A 47 8.40 -17.83 19.58
C LYS A 47 7.80 -18.27 20.89
N ASP A 48 7.03 -17.41 21.51
CA ASP A 48 6.57 -17.60 22.86
C ASP A 48 5.15 -18.16 22.86
N PRO A 49 4.92 -19.24 23.62
CA PRO A 49 3.57 -19.74 23.83
C PRO A 49 2.69 -18.71 24.54
N PRO A 50 1.36 -18.84 24.48
CA PRO A 50 0.46 -18.00 25.24
C PRO A 50 0.78 -18.06 26.75
N ASP A 51 0.74 -16.90 27.41
CA ASP A 51 1.10 -16.78 28.84
C ASP A 51 0.20 -17.63 29.76
N GLU A 52 -1.04 -17.91 29.35
CA GLU A 52 -2.00 -18.70 30.13
C GLU A 52 -2.42 -19.98 29.38
N GLY A 53 -2.30 -21.13 30.05
CA GLY A 53 -2.87 -22.41 29.58
C GLY A 53 -2.06 -23.16 28.54
N TYR A 54 -0.77 -22.84 28.36
CA TYR A 54 0.10 -23.60 27.46
C TYR A 54 0.55 -24.92 28.07
N ALA A 55 -0.11 -26.02 27.67
CA ALA A 55 0.23 -27.38 28.09
C ALA A 55 0.09 -28.34 26.89
N PRO A 56 1.03 -28.30 25.92
CA PRO A 56 1.01 -29.23 24.79
C PRO A 56 1.17 -30.68 25.28
N PHE A 57 0.39 -31.59 24.70
CA PHE A 57 0.44 -33.03 25.04
C PHE A 57 1.56 -33.76 24.29
N SER A 58 1.85 -33.35 23.06
CA SER A 58 2.90 -33.90 22.21
C SER A 58 3.49 -32.81 21.33
N MET A 59 4.64 -33.13 20.73
CA MET A 59 5.34 -32.26 19.80
C MET A 59 5.80 -33.11 18.61
N ASP A 60 5.10 -32.96 17.49
CA ASP A 60 5.33 -33.77 16.31
C ASP A 60 6.13 -32.96 15.28
N HIS A 61 7.39 -33.35 15.04
CA HIS A 61 8.25 -32.73 14.02
C HIS A 61 9.24 -33.75 13.45
N GLU A 62 9.48 -33.71 12.14
CA GLU A 62 10.35 -34.70 11.48
C GLU A 62 11.81 -34.58 11.95
N SER A 63 12.29 -33.34 12.07
CA SER A 63 13.70 -33.08 12.41
C SER A 63 14.02 -33.16 13.90
N PHE A 64 13.02 -33.14 14.79
CA PHE A 64 13.22 -33.08 16.23
C PHE A 64 12.22 -33.96 16.96
N VAL A 65 12.72 -34.77 17.89
CA VAL A 65 11.90 -35.64 18.73
C VAL A 65 12.24 -35.31 20.16
N ALA A 66 11.25 -34.82 20.92
CA ALA A 66 11.43 -34.52 22.33
C ALA A 66 11.75 -35.81 23.10
N PRO A 67 12.77 -35.82 24.00
CA PRO A 67 13.05 -36.98 24.83
C PRO A 67 11.83 -37.31 25.72
N PRO A 68 11.57 -38.60 26.02
CA PRO A 68 10.38 -39.02 26.77
C PRO A 68 10.36 -38.51 28.23
N PHE A 69 11.53 -38.18 28.77
CA PHE A 69 11.68 -37.61 30.11
C PHE A 69 11.60 -36.08 30.13
N MET A 70 11.35 -35.44 28.99
CA MET A 70 11.22 -33.98 28.87
C MET A 70 9.75 -33.62 28.67
N ASN A 71 9.27 -32.60 29.37
CA ASN A 71 7.90 -32.13 29.23
C ASN A 71 7.76 -31.43 27.86
N PRO A 72 6.78 -31.79 27.01
CA PRO A 72 6.54 -31.10 25.74
C PRO A 72 6.32 -29.59 25.91
N ALA A 73 5.86 -29.14 27.07
CA ALA A 73 5.70 -27.72 27.41
C ALA A 73 7.01 -26.94 27.41
N ALA A 74 8.18 -27.60 27.51
CA ALA A 74 9.49 -26.97 27.39
C ALA A 74 9.83 -26.55 25.95
N PHE A 75 9.02 -26.93 24.97
CA PHE A 75 9.23 -26.61 23.57
C PHE A 75 8.02 -25.88 23.00
N ARG A 76 8.25 -25.05 21.97
CA ARG A 76 7.17 -24.35 21.28
C ARG A 76 6.41 -25.31 20.37
N GLN A 77 5.12 -25.07 20.18
CA GLN A 77 4.33 -25.72 19.15
C GLN A 77 4.79 -25.22 17.78
N PHE A 78 5.03 -26.15 16.87
CA PHE A 78 5.30 -25.83 15.47
C PHE A 78 4.00 -25.58 14.73
N SER A 79 4.03 -24.70 13.74
CA SER A 79 2.87 -24.45 12.88
C SER A 79 2.56 -25.64 11.96
N SER A 80 3.57 -26.46 11.65
CA SER A 80 3.49 -27.61 10.77
C SER A 80 4.61 -28.62 11.10
N THR A 81 4.41 -29.88 10.74
CA THR A 81 5.45 -30.93 10.84
C THR A 81 6.69 -30.64 10.02
N ASP A 82 6.51 -29.86 8.94
CA ASP A 82 7.54 -29.53 7.95
C ASP A 82 8.11 -28.11 8.16
N GLU A 83 7.93 -27.55 9.37
CA GLU A 83 8.43 -26.21 9.67
C GLU A 83 9.96 -26.18 9.57
N LYS A 84 10.50 -25.26 8.76
CA LYS A 84 11.95 -25.15 8.60
C LYS A 84 12.58 -24.55 9.85
N LEU A 85 13.17 -25.41 10.68
CA LEU A 85 13.97 -25.01 11.83
C LEU A 85 15.27 -24.38 11.32
N GLY A 86 15.33 -23.05 11.28
CA GLY A 86 16.55 -22.31 10.95
C GLY A 86 17.18 -22.58 9.56
N PRO A 87 18.35 -21.98 9.28
CA PRO A 87 19.08 -22.17 8.03
C PRO A 87 19.76 -23.55 8.01
N GLY A 88 19.01 -24.57 7.58
CA GLY A 88 19.52 -25.95 7.45
C GLY A 88 19.68 -26.65 8.80
N ALA A 89 18.80 -26.38 9.78
CA ALA A 89 18.78 -27.17 11.00
C ALA A 89 17.95 -28.44 10.79
N SER A 90 18.63 -29.57 10.73
CA SER A 90 18.00 -30.88 10.84
C SER A 90 19.07 -31.92 11.21
N LYS A 91 18.63 -33.12 11.57
CA LYS A 91 19.56 -34.24 11.81
C LYS A 91 20.36 -34.61 10.56
N SER A 92 19.78 -34.44 9.37
CA SER A 92 20.42 -34.73 8.08
C SER A 92 21.25 -33.58 7.52
N GLU A 93 20.90 -32.33 7.81
CA GLU A 93 21.49 -31.10 7.25
C GLU A 93 22.80 -30.67 7.97
N PRO A 94 23.56 -29.69 7.44
CA PRO A 94 24.84 -29.26 8.03
C PRO A 94 24.76 -28.74 9.47
N TYR A 95 23.65 -28.10 9.86
CA TYR A 95 23.46 -27.60 11.22
C TYR A 95 22.70 -28.62 12.07
N LYS A 96 23.42 -29.29 12.98
CA LYS A 96 22.94 -30.47 13.72
C LYS A 96 22.12 -30.17 14.98
N ASN A 97 21.74 -28.91 15.23
CA ASN A 97 21.05 -28.50 16.44
C ASN A 97 19.66 -27.87 16.14
N PRO A 98 18.69 -28.64 15.61
CA PRO A 98 17.32 -28.15 15.45
C PRO A 98 16.65 -27.78 16.77
N GLU A 99 17.11 -28.37 17.90
CA GLU A 99 16.57 -28.14 19.25
C GLU A 99 16.61 -26.67 19.64
N TYR A 100 17.67 -25.97 19.24
CA TYR A 100 17.81 -24.54 19.52
C TYR A 100 16.62 -23.70 19.03
N PHE A 101 16.02 -24.07 17.90
CA PHE A 101 14.88 -23.36 17.31
C PHE A 101 13.53 -23.80 17.88
N ALA A 102 13.51 -24.84 18.71
CA ALA A 102 12.33 -25.33 19.40
C ALA A 102 12.10 -24.65 20.75
N TYR A 103 13.13 -24.03 21.34
CA TYR A 103 13.00 -23.35 22.62
C TYR A 103 12.23 -22.02 22.52
N HIS A 104 11.50 -21.71 23.58
CA HIS A 104 10.79 -20.44 23.83
C HIS A 104 11.29 -19.81 25.14
N ARG A 105 10.78 -18.63 25.50
CA ARG A 105 11.24 -17.86 26.66
C ARG A 105 11.20 -18.63 27.99
N PHE A 106 10.27 -19.56 28.15
CA PHE A 106 10.05 -20.31 29.40
C PHE A 106 10.67 -21.71 29.40
N SER A 107 11.30 -22.15 28.30
CA SER A 107 11.88 -23.48 28.19
C SER A 107 12.85 -23.81 29.33
N PHE A 108 13.68 -22.85 29.72
CA PHE A 108 14.63 -23.04 30.82
C PHE A 108 13.92 -23.35 32.15
N THR A 109 12.86 -22.61 32.46
CA THR A 109 12.07 -22.78 33.68
C THR A 109 11.35 -24.13 33.68
N GLU A 110 10.75 -24.53 32.56
CA GLU A 110 10.10 -25.84 32.41
C GLU A 110 11.10 -26.99 32.64
N MET A 111 12.28 -26.92 32.03
CA MET A 111 13.33 -27.92 32.22
C MET A 111 13.85 -27.95 33.67
N GLN A 112 13.97 -26.79 34.30
CA GLN A 112 14.40 -26.70 35.70
C GLN A 112 13.36 -27.32 36.66
N ASN A 113 12.08 -27.03 36.45
CA ASN A 113 10.98 -27.60 37.23
C ASN A 113 10.96 -29.12 37.11
N GLN A 114 11.07 -29.63 35.88
CA GLN A 114 11.12 -31.06 35.62
C GLN A 114 12.35 -31.75 36.27
N ALA A 115 13.52 -31.11 36.23
CA ALA A 115 14.69 -31.63 36.92
C ALA A 115 14.49 -31.71 38.45
N LEU A 116 13.74 -30.77 39.03
CA LEU A 116 13.35 -30.79 40.44
C LEU A 116 12.35 -31.91 40.75
N GLU A 117 11.35 -32.13 39.88
CA GLU A 117 10.41 -33.24 39.98
C GLU A 117 11.15 -34.58 39.97
N LEU A 118 12.01 -34.82 38.98
CA LEU A 118 12.81 -36.04 38.89
C LEU A 118 13.72 -36.25 40.11
N ARG A 119 14.23 -35.16 40.71
CA ARG A 119 15.02 -35.23 41.95
C ARG A 119 14.15 -35.60 43.15
N ASN A 120 12.95 -35.04 43.24
CA ASN A 120 12.02 -35.30 44.33
C ASN A 120 11.45 -36.71 44.24
N ASP A 121 11.12 -37.19 43.04
CA ASP A 121 10.68 -38.57 42.80
C ASP A 121 11.72 -39.59 43.24
N ARG A 122 13.02 -39.31 43.01
CA ARG A 122 14.09 -40.18 43.54
C ARG A 122 14.16 -40.16 45.06
N ARG A 123 13.89 -39.03 45.71
CA ARG A 123 13.86 -38.94 47.17
C ARG A 123 12.66 -39.66 47.75
N SER A 124 11.49 -39.51 47.15
CA SER A 124 10.24 -40.14 47.61
C SER A 124 10.22 -41.64 47.34
N ALA A 125 10.80 -42.10 46.23
CA ALA A 125 10.92 -43.52 45.89
C ALA A 125 11.98 -44.28 46.71
N GLY A 126 12.47 -43.71 47.81
CA GLY A 126 13.43 -44.37 48.70
C GLY A 126 14.84 -44.48 48.11
N GLY A 127 15.23 -43.57 47.21
CA GLY A 127 16.58 -43.48 46.69
C GLY A 127 17.56 -43.22 47.82
N VAL A 128 18.17 -44.29 48.31
CA VAL A 128 19.22 -44.32 49.33
C VAL A 128 20.28 -43.29 48.98
N GLN A 129 20.26 -42.13 49.64
CA GLN A 129 21.51 -41.44 49.88
C GLN A 129 22.23 -42.31 50.90
N ALA A 130 23.43 -42.78 50.56
CA ALA A 130 24.25 -43.57 51.46
C ALA A 130 24.36 -42.83 52.80
N VAL A 131 23.57 -43.26 53.77
CA VAL A 131 23.68 -42.84 55.17
C VAL A 131 24.94 -43.56 55.67
N PRO A 132 25.94 -42.85 56.21
CA PRO A 132 27.02 -43.51 56.93
C PRO A 132 26.40 -44.23 58.14
N GLU A 133 26.53 -45.55 58.17
CA GLU A 133 26.10 -46.41 59.28
C GLU A 133 26.86 -46.00 60.55
N GLU A 134 26.15 -45.45 61.53
CA GLU A 134 26.63 -45.40 62.91
C GLU A 134 26.06 -46.63 63.62
N GLU A 135 26.95 -47.61 63.87
CA GLU A 135 26.76 -48.70 64.80
C GLU A 135 26.73 -48.13 66.23
N GLU A 136 25.61 -48.31 66.94
CA GLU A 136 25.64 -48.39 68.41
C GLU A 136 24.86 -49.65 68.83
N GLU A 137 25.64 -50.67 69.19
CA GLU A 137 25.23 -51.75 70.09
C GLU A 137 25.14 -51.20 71.52
N GLU A 138 24.17 -51.67 72.32
CA GLU A 138 24.47 -52.34 73.60
C GLU A 138 23.19 -52.88 74.29
N GLU A 139 23.34 -54.08 74.82
CA GLU A 139 22.37 -54.92 75.53
C GLU A 139 22.36 -54.70 77.07
N GLU A 140 21.50 -55.50 77.74
CA GLU A 140 21.55 -55.98 79.14
C GLU A 140 20.75 -55.18 80.18
N ASP A 141 19.59 -55.68 80.62
CA ASP A 141 19.35 -56.76 81.59
C ASP A 141 19.64 -56.37 83.05
N SER A 142 18.59 -55.97 83.77
CA SER A 142 18.57 -56.00 85.23
C SER A 142 17.13 -56.18 85.74
N GLY A 143 16.96 -57.13 86.67
CA GLY A 143 15.66 -57.54 87.20
C GLY A 143 14.86 -56.38 87.76
N THR A 144 13.73 -56.10 87.11
CA THR A 144 12.80 -55.04 87.51
C THR A 144 11.91 -55.51 88.66
N ASP A 145 12.00 -54.78 89.77
CA ASP A 145 11.17 -54.92 90.96
C ASP A 145 9.68 -54.74 90.58
N VAL A 146 8.75 -55.53 91.12
CA VAL A 146 7.34 -55.57 90.67
C VAL A 146 6.66 -54.18 90.76
N GLU A 147 7.10 -53.35 91.70
CA GLU A 147 6.64 -51.97 91.86
C GLU A 147 7.10 -51.05 90.71
N THR A 148 8.26 -51.31 90.09
CA THR A 148 8.74 -50.54 88.93
C THR A 148 7.93 -50.86 87.67
N LEU A 149 7.55 -52.12 87.49
CA LEU A 149 6.65 -52.55 86.41
C LEU A 149 5.25 -51.93 86.56
N GLN A 150 4.70 -51.83 87.78
CA GLN A 150 3.41 -51.16 88.00
C GLN A 150 3.46 -49.67 87.63
N LYS A 151 4.52 -48.95 88.00
CA LYS A 151 4.72 -47.55 87.59
C LYS A 151 4.83 -47.40 86.08
N LEU A 152 5.60 -48.27 85.42
CA LEU A 152 5.71 -48.31 83.96
C LEU A 152 4.36 -48.57 83.27
N VAL A 153 3.49 -49.41 83.85
CA VAL A 153 2.15 -49.67 83.33
C VAL A 153 1.27 -48.42 83.45
N GLU A 154 1.29 -47.72 84.58
CA GLU A 154 0.56 -46.46 84.75
C GLU A 154 1.05 -45.37 83.79
N GLU A 155 2.36 -45.28 83.55
CA GLU A 155 2.95 -44.36 82.56
C GLU A 155 2.53 -44.73 81.12
N CYS A 156 2.54 -46.02 80.77
CA CYS A 156 2.05 -46.49 79.46
C CYS A 156 0.57 -46.15 79.26
N GLU A 157 -0.28 -46.34 80.27
CA GLU A 157 -1.70 -45.98 80.19
C GLU A 157 -1.92 -44.48 80.04
N ALA A 158 -1.11 -43.65 80.72
CA ALA A 158 -1.16 -42.20 80.56
C ALA A 158 -0.75 -41.78 79.14
N GLN A 159 0.31 -42.39 78.58
CA GLN A 159 0.75 -42.15 77.21
C GLN A 159 -0.31 -42.57 76.18
N ILE A 160 -0.96 -43.73 76.37
CA ILE A 160 -2.04 -44.19 75.49
C ILE A 160 -3.23 -43.22 75.51
N LYS A 161 -3.61 -42.71 76.69
CA LYS A 161 -4.68 -41.70 76.83
C LYS A 161 -4.31 -40.39 76.13
N GLN A 162 -3.06 -39.95 76.28
CA GLN A 162 -2.58 -38.72 75.63
C GLN A 162 -2.52 -38.87 74.11
N GLN A 163 -1.99 -39.98 73.60
CA GLN A 163 -2.00 -40.29 72.17
C GLN A 163 -3.41 -40.37 71.61
N ALA A 164 -4.37 -40.94 72.35
CA ALA A 164 -5.76 -40.98 71.92
C ALA A 164 -6.38 -39.57 71.80
N GLN A 165 -6.09 -38.68 72.75
CA GLN A 165 -6.53 -37.28 72.71
C GLN A 165 -5.89 -36.51 71.55
N ASP A 166 -4.58 -36.68 71.32
CA ASP A 166 -3.86 -36.03 70.23
C ASP A 166 -4.38 -36.49 68.86
N ILE A 167 -4.68 -37.79 68.71
CA ILE A 167 -5.28 -38.36 67.48
C ILE A 167 -6.68 -37.78 67.24
N GLU A 168 -7.50 -37.62 68.28
CA GLU A 168 -8.84 -37.04 68.15
C GLU A 168 -8.78 -35.55 67.77
N GLU A 169 -7.89 -34.78 68.41
CA GLU A 169 -7.70 -33.37 68.09
C GLU A 169 -7.14 -33.17 66.67
N ALA A 170 -6.19 -34.01 66.26
CA ALA A 170 -5.65 -34.01 64.89
C ALA A 170 -6.73 -34.31 63.85
N LYS A 171 -7.62 -35.30 64.11
CA LYS A 171 -8.75 -35.60 63.24
C LYS A 171 -9.75 -34.44 63.16
N ARG A 172 -10.01 -33.76 64.28
CA ARG A 172 -10.91 -32.60 64.32
C ARG A 172 -10.33 -31.43 63.51
N LYS A 173 -9.04 -31.12 63.68
CA LYS A 173 -8.34 -30.07 62.92
C LYS A 173 -8.30 -30.37 61.42
N ALA A 174 -8.05 -31.63 61.04
CA ALA A 174 -8.06 -32.05 59.65
C ALA A 174 -9.44 -31.89 58.99
N ALA A 175 -10.52 -32.25 59.71
CA ALA A 175 -11.88 -32.08 59.22
C ALA A 175 -12.27 -30.59 59.05
N GLU A 176 -11.90 -29.73 60.01
CA GLU A 176 -12.14 -28.29 59.95
C GLU A 176 -11.36 -27.63 58.80
N GLU A 177 -10.11 -28.02 58.58
CA GLU A 177 -9.29 -27.53 57.47
C GLU A 177 -9.84 -27.98 56.11
N GLU A 178 -10.32 -29.22 55.99
CA GLU A 178 -10.96 -29.71 54.77
C GLU A 178 -12.23 -28.92 54.44
N GLU A 179 -13.08 -28.63 55.43
CA GLU A 179 -14.28 -27.82 55.23
C GLU A 179 -13.92 -26.38 54.79
N ARG A 180 -12.92 -25.76 55.45
CA ARG A 180 -12.41 -24.43 55.07
C ARG A 180 -11.86 -24.44 53.63
N ARG A 181 -11.16 -25.50 53.23
CA ARG A 181 -10.65 -25.64 51.85
C ARG A 181 -11.78 -25.75 50.84
N LYS A 182 -12.83 -26.53 51.13
CA LYS A 182 -14.02 -26.65 50.26
C LYS A 182 -14.74 -25.31 50.11
N ALA A 183 -14.89 -24.55 51.20
CA ALA A 183 -15.50 -23.22 51.16
C ALA A 183 -14.68 -22.23 50.30
N GLN A 184 -13.35 -22.20 50.47
CA GLN A 184 -12.46 -21.36 49.66
C GLN A 184 -12.47 -21.75 48.18
N GLU A 185 -12.50 -23.05 47.87
CA GLU A 185 -12.56 -23.53 46.49
C GLU A 185 -13.88 -23.13 45.81
N GLU A 186 -15.01 -23.22 46.51
CA GLU A 186 -16.30 -22.78 45.98
C GLU A 186 -16.32 -21.28 45.70
N GLU A 187 -15.80 -20.46 46.61
CA GLU A 187 -15.71 -19.01 46.45
C GLU A 187 -14.79 -18.64 45.27
N CYS A 188 -13.62 -19.28 45.16
CA CYS A 188 -12.72 -19.12 44.03
C CYS A 188 -13.38 -19.50 42.70
N ARG A 189 -14.12 -20.62 42.66
CA ARG A 189 -14.86 -21.05 41.47
C ARG A 189 -15.95 -20.05 41.09
N LYS A 190 -16.63 -19.45 42.07
CA LYS A 190 -17.65 -18.43 41.84
C LYS A 190 -17.03 -17.14 41.29
N ALA A 191 -15.91 -16.69 41.85
CA ALA A 191 -15.16 -15.53 41.38
C ALA A 191 -14.66 -15.74 39.94
N GLN A 192 -14.08 -16.90 39.63
CA GLN A 192 -13.60 -17.22 38.28
C GLN A 192 -14.74 -17.25 37.25
N ARG A 193 -15.91 -17.79 37.61
CA ARG A 193 -17.11 -17.77 36.75
C ARG A 193 -17.62 -16.34 36.51
N ALA A 194 -17.61 -15.49 37.53
CA ALA A 194 -18.00 -14.09 37.40
C ALA A 194 -17.02 -13.33 36.49
N ALA A 195 -15.71 -13.49 36.71
CA ALA A 195 -14.68 -12.89 35.87
C ALA A 195 -14.79 -13.33 34.41
N LYS A 196 -14.99 -14.63 34.15
CA LYS A 196 -15.18 -15.16 32.78
C LYS A 196 -16.43 -14.61 32.10
N LYS A 197 -17.54 -14.44 32.83
CA LYS A 197 -18.76 -13.82 32.30
C LYS A 197 -18.55 -12.35 31.98
N ALA A 198 -17.92 -11.60 32.89
CA ALA A 198 -17.61 -10.18 32.68
C ALA A 198 -16.67 -9.97 31.49
N ALA A 199 -15.62 -10.80 31.35
CA ALA A 199 -14.71 -10.76 30.21
C ALA A 199 -15.44 -11.06 28.89
N LYS A 200 -16.32 -12.07 28.86
CA LYS A 200 -17.12 -12.41 27.68
C LYS A 200 -18.10 -11.30 27.30
N GLU A 201 -18.70 -10.62 28.27
CA GLU A 201 -19.60 -9.50 28.03
C GLU A 201 -18.83 -8.29 27.49
N LYS A 202 -17.68 -7.95 28.09
CA LYS A 202 -16.82 -6.86 27.61
C LYS A 202 -16.35 -7.10 26.17
N ALA A 203 -15.87 -8.32 25.87
CA ALA A 203 -15.46 -8.69 24.51
C ALA A 203 -16.62 -8.65 23.50
N LYS A 204 -17.86 -8.96 23.92
CA LYS A 204 -19.04 -8.81 23.06
C LYS A 204 -19.37 -7.34 22.78
N ARG A 205 -19.29 -6.48 23.81
CA ARG A 205 -19.54 -5.04 23.65
C ARG A 205 -18.51 -4.40 22.72
N GLU A 206 -17.23 -4.71 22.90
CA GLU A 206 -16.16 -4.22 22.04
C GLU A 206 -16.34 -4.66 20.58
N LYS A 207 -16.74 -5.91 20.34
CA LYS A 207 -17.05 -6.41 18.98
C LYS A 207 -18.22 -5.67 18.33
N LEU A 208 -19.31 -5.46 19.08
CA LEU A 208 -20.47 -4.71 18.60
C LEU A 208 -20.10 -3.25 18.26
N GLU A 209 -19.28 -2.62 19.09
CA GLU A 209 -18.81 -1.25 18.87
C GLU A 209 -17.88 -1.15 17.64
N GLN A 210 -16.98 -2.12 17.45
CA GLN A 210 -16.16 -2.22 16.24
C GLN A 210 -17.00 -2.41 14.98
N GLU A 211 -17.98 -3.32 15.00
CA GLU A 211 -18.87 -3.57 13.86
C GLU A 211 -19.72 -2.33 13.52
N GLU A 212 -20.19 -1.58 14.53
CA GLU A 212 -20.91 -0.33 14.32
C GLU A 212 -20.00 0.76 13.72
N ALA A 213 -18.75 0.87 14.18
CA ALA A 213 -17.77 1.81 13.64
C ALA A 213 -17.41 1.49 12.19
N GLU A 214 -17.19 0.22 11.87
CA GLU A 214 -16.92 -0.25 10.50
C GLU A 214 -18.12 0.02 9.58
N ARG A 215 -19.34 -0.26 10.05
CA ARG A 215 -20.56 0.03 9.29
C ARG A 215 -20.70 1.53 8.97
N LYS A 216 -20.46 2.40 9.95
CA LYS A 216 -20.49 3.86 9.75
C LYS A 216 -19.43 4.32 8.75
N ALA A 217 -18.21 3.78 8.84
CA ALA A 217 -17.14 4.10 7.90
C ALA A 217 -17.48 3.66 6.46
N MET A 218 -18.05 2.46 6.30
CA MET A 218 -18.47 1.95 4.99
C MET A 218 -19.61 2.79 4.40
N GLU A 219 -20.60 3.18 5.21
CA GLU A 219 -21.71 4.03 4.78
C GLU A 219 -21.22 5.42 4.35
N GLU A 220 -20.29 6.03 5.08
CA GLU A 220 -19.71 7.32 4.72
C GLU A 220 -18.90 7.25 3.42
N CYS A 221 -18.13 6.18 3.22
CA CYS A 221 -17.39 5.94 1.98
C CYS A 221 -18.32 5.80 0.78
N LEU A 222 -19.40 5.02 0.92
CA LEU A 222 -20.43 4.89 -0.12
C LEU A 222 -21.15 6.21 -0.41
N ARG A 223 -21.43 7.03 0.61
CA ARG A 223 -22.04 8.35 0.44
C ARG A 223 -21.13 9.27 -0.37
N LYS A 224 -19.84 9.33 -0.04
CA LYS A 224 -18.83 10.12 -0.75
C LYS A 224 -18.68 9.67 -2.21
N ALA A 225 -18.63 8.37 -2.47
CA ALA A 225 -18.54 7.84 -3.83
C ALA A 225 -19.76 8.22 -4.69
N LYS A 226 -20.98 8.09 -4.15
CA LYS A 226 -22.21 8.49 -4.85
C LYS A 226 -22.27 10.00 -5.10
N GLU A 227 -21.81 10.81 -4.14
CA GLU A 227 -21.78 12.27 -4.28
C GLU A 227 -20.77 12.70 -5.36
N GLU A 228 -19.59 12.08 -5.40
CA GLU A 228 -18.58 12.34 -6.43
C GLU A 228 -19.06 11.93 -7.83
N GLU A 229 -19.76 10.80 -7.96
CA GLU A 229 -20.34 10.38 -9.24
C GLU A 229 -21.41 11.36 -9.74
N LYS A 230 -22.29 11.83 -8.83
CA LYS A 230 -23.27 12.88 -9.14
C LYS A 230 -22.60 14.18 -9.58
N ARG A 231 -21.56 14.64 -8.86
CA ARG A 231 -20.81 15.86 -9.25
C ARG A 231 -20.16 15.71 -10.62
N LYS A 232 -19.58 14.54 -10.93
CA LYS A 232 -19.01 14.27 -12.26
C LYS A 232 -20.07 14.26 -13.35
N ALA A 233 -21.27 13.74 -13.08
CA ALA A 233 -22.38 13.76 -14.04
C ALA A 233 -22.89 15.19 -14.27
N GLU A 234 -23.06 15.98 -13.21
CA GLU A 234 -23.47 17.39 -13.28
C GLU A 234 -22.43 18.25 -14.02
N GLU A 235 -21.14 18.07 -13.73
CA GLU A 235 -20.06 18.80 -14.40
C GLU A 235 -20.01 18.47 -15.91
N LYS A 236 -20.19 17.20 -16.28
CA LYS A 236 -20.27 16.78 -17.69
C LYS A 236 -21.50 17.38 -18.39
N ALA A 237 -22.65 17.41 -17.72
CA ALA A 237 -23.86 18.02 -18.27
C ALA A 237 -23.68 19.53 -18.47
N LEU A 238 -23.08 20.22 -17.50
CA LEU A 238 -22.81 21.65 -17.58
C LEU A 238 -21.79 21.99 -18.67
N LYS A 239 -20.70 21.21 -18.80
CA LYS A 239 -19.73 21.36 -19.90
C LYS A 239 -20.39 21.19 -21.27
N LYS A 240 -21.24 20.17 -21.43
CA LYS A 240 -21.95 19.92 -22.68
C LYS A 240 -22.91 21.06 -23.03
N ALA A 241 -23.64 21.58 -22.04
CA ALA A 241 -24.54 22.72 -22.23
C ALA A 241 -23.78 24.01 -22.60
N MET A 242 -22.64 24.26 -21.96
CA MET A 242 -21.79 25.41 -22.26
C MET A 242 -21.18 25.32 -23.67
N GLU A 243 -20.69 24.14 -24.08
CA GLU A 243 -20.17 23.92 -25.42
C GLU A 243 -21.25 24.10 -26.50
N GLU A 244 -22.47 23.62 -26.25
CA GLU A 244 -23.59 23.80 -27.17
C GLU A 244 -24.00 25.28 -27.29
N CYS A 245 -24.02 26.02 -26.19
CA CYS A 245 -24.29 27.46 -26.19
C CYS A 245 -23.21 28.21 -27.00
N LEU A 246 -21.93 27.87 -26.80
CA LEU A 246 -20.81 28.50 -27.49
C LEU A 246 -20.85 28.23 -29.01
N LYS A 247 -21.22 27.01 -29.43
CA LYS A 247 -21.42 26.66 -30.85
C LYS A 247 -22.55 27.47 -31.48
N LYS A 248 -23.69 27.59 -30.79
CA LYS A 248 -24.83 28.41 -31.24
C LYS A 248 -24.45 29.88 -31.38
N GLU A 249 -23.67 30.41 -30.44
CA GLU A 249 -23.17 31.80 -30.50
C GLU A 249 -22.21 32.02 -31.68
N GLN A 250 -21.27 31.11 -31.91
CA GLN A 250 -20.35 31.18 -33.04
C GLN A 250 -21.08 31.08 -34.38
N GLU A 251 -22.05 30.17 -34.51
CA GLU A 251 -22.85 30.03 -35.72
C GLU A 251 -23.69 31.29 -35.98
N ALA A 252 -24.26 31.91 -34.95
CA ALA A 252 -24.99 33.17 -35.07
C ALA A 252 -24.08 34.32 -35.52
N LYS A 253 -22.84 34.41 -34.99
CA LYS A 253 -21.86 35.41 -35.41
C LYS A 253 -21.44 35.24 -36.87
N LEU A 254 -21.14 34.01 -37.29
CA LEU A 254 -20.77 33.71 -38.69
C LEU A 254 -21.90 34.07 -39.66
N LYS A 255 -23.16 33.73 -39.32
CA LYS A 255 -24.33 34.11 -40.14
C LYS A 255 -24.50 35.62 -40.23
N ALA A 256 -24.31 36.35 -39.13
CA ALA A 256 -24.39 37.80 -39.12
C ALA A 256 -23.27 38.46 -39.95
N GLU A 257 -22.05 37.91 -39.90
CA GLU A 257 -20.90 38.37 -40.68
C GLU A 257 -21.11 38.10 -42.18
N GLU A 258 -21.56 36.90 -42.55
CA GLU A 258 -21.87 36.55 -43.94
C GLU A 258 -23.00 37.42 -44.51
N GLU A 259 -24.02 37.73 -43.70
CA GLU A 259 -25.10 38.65 -44.12
C GLU A 259 -24.60 40.09 -44.29
N ALA A 260 -23.71 40.56 -43.40
CA ALA A 260 -23.09 41.87 -43.51
C ALA A 260 -22.19 41.97 -44.75
N GLU A 261 -21.41 40.93 -45.06
CA GLU A 261 -20.55 40.87 -46.24
C GLU A 261 -21.38 40.85 -47.53
N LYS A 262 -22.47 40.07 -47.58
CA LYS A 262 -23.40 40.07 -48.73
C LYS A 262 -23.99 41.45 -48.98
N LYS A 263 -24.44 42.14 -47.93
CA LYS A 263 -24.97 43.52 -48.04
C LYS A 263 -23.91 44.49 -48.55
N PHE A 264 -22.68 44.38 -48.05
CA PHE A 264 -21.56 45.21 -48.48
C PHE A 264 -21.20 44.98 -49.96
N ILE A 265 -21.13 43.73 -50.41
CA ILE A 265 -20.87 43.38 -51.81
C ILE A 265 -22.01 43.90 -52.71
N GLU A 266 -23.26 43.72 -52.30
CA GLU A 266 -24.42 44.19 -53.05
C GLU A 266 -24.40 45.72 -53.22
N GLU A 267 -24.11 46.46 -52.15
CA GLU A 267 -23.97 47.92 -52.18
C GLU A 267 -22.82 48.36 -53.12
N CYS A 268 -21.66 47.68 -53.06
CA CYS A 268 -20.55 47.94 -53.97
C CYS A 268 -20.93 47.70 -55.44
N LEU A 269 -21.64 46.62 -55.75
CA LEU A 269 -22.11 46.30 -57.11
C LEU A 269 -23.14 47.32 -57.61
N GLN A 270 -24.06 47.77 -56.74
CA GLN A 270 -25.02 48.82 -57.09
C GLN A 270 -24.31 50.14 -57.41
N ASN A 271 -23.32 50.54 -56.61
CA ASN A 271 -22.51 51.73 -56.86
C ASN A 271 -21.74 51.67 -58.18
N LEU A 272 -21.09 50.54 -58.48
CA LEU A 272 -20.43 50.29 -59.78
C LEU A 272 -21.39 50.39 -60.96
N ARG A 273 -22.60 49.83 -60.85
CA ARG A 273 -23.64 49.92 -61.90
C ARG A 273 -24.10 51.37 -62.11
N LEU A 274 -24.30 52.13 -61.04
CA LEU A 274 -24.69 53.54 -61.12
C LEU A 274 -23.59 54.38 -61.78
N GLU A 275 -22.33 54.13 -61.44
CA GLU A 275 -21.20 54.83 -62.05
C GLU A 275 -21.05 54.50 -63.54
N ALA A 276 -21.22 53.22 -63.92
CA ALA A 276 -21.23 52.80 -65.32
C ALA A 276 -22.36 53.45 -66.12
N LYS A 277 -23.57 53.54 -65.55
CA LYS A 277 -24.72 54.25 -66.16
C LYS A 277 -24.41 55.73 -66.34
N LYS A 278 -23.91 56.42 -65.31
CA LYS A 278 -23.51 57.84 -65.38
C LYS A 278 -22.42 58.05 -66.46
N LYS A 279 -21.46 57.14 -66.57
CA LYS A 279 -20.39 57.21 -67.59
C LYS A 279 -20.92 56.98 -69.00
N ALA A 280 -21.85 56.04 -69.18
CA ALA A 280 -22.52 55.80 -70.45
C ALA A 280 -23.38 57.00 -70.87
N GLU A 281 -24.14 57.59 -69.94
CA GLU A 281 -24.93 58.80 -70.18
C GLU A 281 -24.05 60.00 -70.54
N ARG A 282 -22.95 60.23 -69.82
CA ARG A 282 -21.94 61.26 -70.17
C ARG A 282 -21.36 61.03 -71.57
N ARG A 283 -21.07 59.77 -71.94
CA ARG A 283 -20.61 59.42 -73.29
C ARG A 283 -21.68 59.67 -74.35
N ALA A 284 -22.93 59.34 -74.09
CA ALA A 284 -24.05 59.58 -74.99
C ALA A 284 -24.30 61.09 -75.19
N LYS A 285 -24.30 61.88 -74.10
CA LYS A 285 -24.36 63.36 -74.16
C LYS A 285 -23.23 63.95 -74.99
N ARG A 286 -21.98 63.52 -74.75
CA ARG A 286 -20.82 63.96 -75.56
C ARG A 286 -20.95 63.56 -77.05
N ARG A 287 -21.48 62.37 -77.35
CA ARG A 287 -21.73 61.94 -78.74
C ARG A 287 -22.82 62.79 -79.40
N ALA A 288 -23.92 63.07 -78.70
CA ALA A 288 -24.98 63.93 -79.20
C ALA A 288 -24.50 65.37 -79.42
N GLU A 289 -23.70 65.92 -78.50
CA GLU A 289 -23.09 67.25 -78.65
C GLU A 289 -22.11 67.30 -79.83
N ARG A 290 -21.28 66.26 -80.02
CA ARG A 290 -20.40 66.14 -81.19
C ARG A 290 -21.20 66.11 -82.50
N LYS A 291 -22.27 65.33 -82.57
CA LYS A 291 -23.17 65.30 -83.73
C LYS A 291 -23.76 66.68 -84.01
N ARG A 292 -24.30 67.36 -82.99
CA ARG A 292 -24.81 68.73 -83.13
C ARG A 292 -23.75 69.70 -83.68
N LYS A 293 -22.52 69.64 -83.18
CA LYS A 293 -21.39 70.46 -83.66
C LYS A 293 -20.98 70.10 -85.09
N GLU A 294 -21.06 68.83 -85.46
CA GLU A 294 -20.77 68.36 -86.82
C GLU A 294 -21.87 68.80 -87.80
N ASP A 295 -23.14 68.65 -87.42
CA ASP A 295 -24.29 69.12 -88.20
C ASP A 295 -24.25 70.65 -88.35
N GLU A 296 -23.85 71.40 -87.30
CA GLU A 296 -23.63 72.84 -87.37
C GLU A 296 -22.48 73.20 -88.33
N ARG A 297 -21.40 72.43 -88.35
CA ARG A 297 -20.29 72.61 -89.31
C ARG A 297 -20.75 72.33 -90.74
N LYS A 298 -21.50 71.25 -90.98
CA LYS A 298 -22.06 70.93 -92.31
C LYS A 298 -23.04 71.99 -92.79
N MET A 299 -23.88 72.53 -91.90
CA MET A 299 -24.75 73.66 -92.22
C MET A 299 -23.95 74.92 -92.57
N LYS A 300 -22.84 75.20 -91.88
CA LYS A 300 -21.95 76.32 -92.23
C LYS A 300 -21.24 76.09 -93.57
N GLU A 301 -20.75 74.88 -93.82
CA GLU A 301 -20.07 74.49 -95.07
C GLU A 301 -21.03 74.58 -96.27
N GLN A 302 -22.23 74.02 -96.16
CA GLN A 302 -23.28 74.17 -97.18
C GLN A 302 -23.68 75.64 -97.40
N ASN A 303 -23.63 76.47 -96.35
CA ASN A 303 -23.90 77.89 -96.50
C ASN A 303 -22.74 78.63 -97.18
N CYS A 304 -21.49 78.25 -96.94
CA CYS A 304 -20.33 78.78 -97.68
C CYS A 304 -20.37 78.34 -99.14
N GLU A 305 -20.65 77.06 -99.44
CA GLU A 305 -20.84 76.58 -100.81
C GLU A 305 -22.01 77.28 -101.51
N ALA A 306 -23.09 77.60 -100.80
CA ALA A 306 -24.20 78.39 -101.34
C ALA A 306 -23.84 79.87 -101.58
N VAL A 307 -22.84 80.41 -100.88
CA VAL A 307 -22.27 81.75 -101.13
C VAL A 307 -21.34 81.68 -102.35
N GLU A 308 -20.47 80.69 -102.46
CA GLU A 308 -19.60 80.47 -103.61
C GLU A 308 -20.41 80.23 -104.89
N HIS A 309 -21.49 79.45 -104.82
CA HIS A 309 -22.37 79.21 -105.97
C HIS A 309 -23.21 80.46 -106.37
N LYS A 310 -23.36 81.43 -105.45
CA LYS A 310 -23.93 82.76 -105.75
C LYS A 310 -22.90 83.71 -106.33
N GLU A 311 -21.63 83.62 -105.91
CA GLU A 311 -20.51 84.36 -106.49
C GLU A 311 -20.23 83.88 -107.92
N GLU A 312 -20.22 82.56 -108.17
CA GLU A 312 -20.11 82.01 -109.54
C GLU A 312 -21.31 82.40 -110.43
N LYS A 313 -22.51 82.59 -109.85
CA LYS A 313 -23.67 83.12 -110.58
C LYS A 313 -23.56 84.62 -110.89
N CYS A 314 -22.91 85.41 -110.03
CA CYS A 314 -22.61 86.81 -110.34
C CYS A 314 -21.51 86.92 -111.41
N ASP A 315 -20.48 86.07 -111.37
CA ASP A 315 -19.42 86.03 -112.38
C ASP A 315 -19.89 85.51 -113.74
N ALA A 316 -20.91 84.63 -113.77
CA ALA A 316 -21.58 84.20 -115.00
C ALA A 316 -22.54 85.26 -115.57
N GLN A 317 -23.01 86.22 -114.77
CA GLN A 317 -23.80 87.37 -115.25
C GLN A 317 -22.90 88.49 -115.79
N ASN A 318 -21.74 88.75 -115.18
CA ASN A 318 -20.79 89.75 -115.67
C ASN A 318 -20.09 89.35 -117.00
N LYS A 319 -20.05 88.06 -117.35
CA LYS A 319 -19.48 87.58 -118.63
C LYS A 319 -20.43 87.62 -119.84
N LYS A 320 -21.69 88.07 -119.65
CA LYS A 320 -22.66 88.24 -120.74
C LYS A 320 -22.87 89.70 -121.15
N GLU A 321 -22.20 90.66 -120.52
CA GLU A 321 -22.30 92.09 -120.87
C GLU A 321 -21.06 92.65 -121.59
N ASP A 322 -19.93 91.92 -121.64
CA ASP A 322 -18.71 92.34 -122.36
C ASP A 322 -18.36 91.37 -123.51
N LYS A 323 -18.99 91.56 -124.68
CA LYS A 323 -18.46 91.32 -126.05
C LYS A 323 -19.59 91.37 -127.10
N CYS A 324 -20.22 92.53 -127.19
CA CYS A 324 -20.54 93.14 -128.48
C CYS A 324 -19.43 94.17 -128.78
N ASP A 325 -19.14 94.36 -130.07
CA ASP A 325 -18.13 95.25 -130.66
C ASP A 325 -16.70 94.66 -130.62
N GLU A 326 -15.96 94.47 -131.72
CA GLU A 326 -15.94 95.21 -132.99
C GLU A 326 -15.25 94.37 -134.10
N GLN A 327 -15.55 94.70 -135.35
CA GLN A 327 -15.26 93.96 -136.59
C GLN A 327 -13.85 94.20 -137.19
N GLU A 328 -13.49 93.32 -138.14
CA GLU A 328 -12.58 93.53 -139.30
C GLU A 328 -11.06 93.63 -139.03
N LYS A 329 -10.13 92.93 -139.71
CA LYS A 329 -9.97 92.65 -141.17
C LYS A 329 -8.85 91.59 -141.42
N PRO A 330 -8.71 91.08 -142.68
CA PRO A 330 -7.83 89.98 -143.15
C PRO A 330 -6.47 90.54 -143.68
N PRO A 331 -5.60 89.87 -144.51
CA PRO A 331 -5.70 88.56 -145.19
C PRO A 331 -4.42 87.67 -145.29
N ASN A 332 -4.64 86.46 -145.83
CA ASN A 332 -3.87 85.77 -146.89
C ASN A 332 -3.03 84.50 -146.59
N SER A 333 -3.24 83.54 -147.49
CA SER A 333 -2.36 82.48 -148.05
C SER A 333 -1.90 81.28 -147.21
N ASN A 334 -2.38 80.09 -147.64
CA ASN A 334 -1.62 78.99 -148.28
C ASN A 334 -1.51 77.60 -147.60
N ASP A 335 -1.80 76.59 -148.45
CA ASP A 335 -1.29 75.20 -148.58
C ASP A 335 -1.47 74.24 -147.36
N ASP A 336 -2.00 73.02 -147.43
CA ASP A 336 -2.35 72.02 -148.47
C ASP A 336 -3.55 71.17 -147.98
#